data_AF-A0A847CDT4-F1
#
_entry.id   AF-A0A847CDT4-F1
#
_cell.length_a   1.000
_cell.length_b   1.000
_cell.length_c   1.000
_cell.angle_alpha   90.00
_cell.angle_beta   90.00
_cell.angle_gamma   90.00
#
_symmetry.space_group_name_H-M   'P 1'
#
loop_
_entity.id
_entity.type
_entity.pdbx_description
1 polymer ?
#
loop_
_entity_poly.entity_id
_entity_poly.type
_entity_poly.pdbx_seq_one_letter_code
_entity_poly.pdbx_strand_id
1 'polypeptide(L)'
;PSYSTNAVAQHVFAFITYFTNHVAIHNESVHNGDWIKNPDFCYWKEPLMELNGKTIGIFGYGNIGQKVAKIALAFGMNVICTSRTKKENVQNVSFDELLEKSDFLTLHAPLTDLTKKIINSKSLSKMKRTSFLINTARGGFVDENDLYKALKDGIIKGYACDVLEEEPMSSSSPLIHAPNCVITPHIAWAPKETRIRLQNIAVDNLKNWINKNPTNVVN
;
A
#
# COMPACT_ATOMS: atom_id res chain seq x y z
N PRO A 1 -3.03 0.49 -20.19
CA PRO A 1 -2.69 -0.35 -19.01
C PRO A 1 -1.23 -0.10 -18.58
N SER A 2 -0.85 -0.48 -17.35
CA SER A 2 0.56 -0.52 -16.88
C SER A 2 1.34 0.81 -16.82
N TYR A 3 0.72 1.95 -17.09
CA TYR A 3 1.41 3.26 -17.16
C TYR A 3 1.98 3.72 -15.81
N SER A 4 1.35 3.30 -14.71
CA SER A 4 1.63 3.73 -13.33
C SER A 4 2.36 2.70 -12.47
N THR A 5 2.82 1.57 -13.04
CA THR A 5 3.42 0.46 -12.27
C THR A 5 4.54 0.90 -11.33
N ASN A 6 5.48 1.73 -11.82
CA ASN A 6 6.59 2.21 -10.99
C ASN A 6 6.13 3.20 -9.91
N ALA A 7 5.23 4.12 -10.25
CA ALA A 7 4.75 5.15 -9.34
C ALA A 7 3.95 4.57 -8.17
N VAL A 8 3.02 3.66 -8.45
CA VAL A 8 2.22 3.02 -7.39
C VAL A 8 3.10 2.16 -6.49
N ALA A 9 4.04 1.39 -7.07
CA ALA A 9 4.98 0.61 -6.26
C ALA A 9 5.87 1.51 -5.39
N GLN A 10 6.34 2.64 -5.90
CA GLN A 10 7.08 3.63 -5.11
C GLN A 10 6.21 4.19 -3.96
N HIS A 11 4.93 4.47 -4.22
CA HIS A 11 4.00 4.99 -3.21
C HIS A 11 3.74 3.99 -2.07
N VAL A 12 3.69 2.69 -2.36
CA VAL A 12 3.66 1.63 -1.33
C VAL A 12 4.87 1.75 -0.40
N PHE A 13 6.08 1.94 -0.93
CA PHE A 13 7.27 2.11 -0.10
C PHE A 13 7.35 3.47 0.60
N ALA A 14 6.72 4.52 0.05
CA ALA A 14 6.54 5.76 0.79
C ALA A 14 5.71 5.53 2.07
N PHE A 15 4.63 4.74 1.99
CA PHE A 15 3.84 4.35 3.16
C PHE A 15 4.60 3.43 4.11
N ILE A 16 5.32 2.42 3.61
CA ILE A 16 6.14 1.55 4.46
C ILE A 16 7.15 2.39 5.24
N THR A 17 7.92 3.24 4.53
CA THR A 17 8.98 4.05 5.16
C THR A 17 8.45 5.16 6.05
N TYR A 18 7.21 5.62 5.85
CA TYR A 18 6.51 6.48 6.80
C TYR A 18 6.42 5.80 8.18
N PHE A 19 6.00 4.53 8.23
CA PHE A 19 5.86 3.77 9.47
C PHE A 19 7.18 3.30 10.08
N THR A 20 8.26 3.23 9.31
CA THR A 20 9.54 2.73 9.83
C THR A 20 10.50 3.82 10.26
N ASN A 21 10.47 4.97 9.57
CA ASN A 21 11.50 6.00 9.74
C ASN A 21 10.97 7.26 10.41
N HIS A 22 9.65 7.51 10.36
CA HIS A 22 9.01 8.65 11.00
C HIS A 22 9.71 10.00 10.69
N VAL A 23 10.23 10.17 9.47
CA VAL A 23 11.12 11.29 9.12
C VAL A 23 10.46 12.64 9.38
N ALA A 24 9.17 12.78 9.04
CA ALA A 24 8.45 14.06 9.17
C ALA A 24 8.40 14.58 10.61
N ILE A 25 8.01 13.73 11.58
CA ILE A 25 7.93 14.11 12.99
C ILE A 25 9.31 14.39 13.61
N HIS A 26 10.33 13.63 13.20
CA HIS A 26 11.71 13.90 13.63
C HIS A 26 12.21 15.23 13.06
N ASN A 27 11.94 15.52 11.79
CA ASN A 27 12.32 16.79 11.16
C ASN A 27 11.65 18.00 11.84
N GLU A 28 10.35 17.91 12.12
CA GLU A 28 9.62 18.95 12.85
C GLU A 28 10.23 19.16 14.25
N SER A 29 10.51 18.08 14.98
CA SER A 29 11.15 18.13 16.30
C SER A 29 12.52 18.82 16.27
N VAL A 30 13.36 18.50 15.27
CA VAL A 30 14.67 19.16 15.10
C VAL A 30 14.50 20.65 14.86
N HIS A 31 13.57 21.06 14.00
CA HIS A 31 13.29 22.47 13.75
C HIS A 31 12.67 23.21 14.94
N ASN A 32 11.97 22.50 15.83
CA ASN A 32 11.50 23.03 17.12
C ASN A 32 12.62 23.17 18.18
N GLY A 33 13.85 22.79 17.83
CA GLY A 33 15.04 22.93 18.67
C GLY A 33 15.20 21.79 19.69
N ASP A 34 14.46 20.69 19.55
CA ASP A 34 14.56 19.55 20.47
C ASP A 34 15.96 18.94 20.45
N TRP A 35 16.61 18.85 19.27
CA TRP A 35 17.98 18.32 19.17
C TRP A 35 19.01 19.18 19.89
N ILE A 36 18.88 20.51 19.79
CA ILE A 36 19.81 21.45 20.47
C ILE A 36 19.73 21.28 22.00
N LYS A 37 18.55 20.96 22.51
CA LYS A 37 18.28 20.77 23.94
C LYS A 37 18.57 19.34 24.41
N ASN A 38 18.78 18.40 23.49
CA ASN A 38 18.99 17.00 23.81
C ASN A 38 20.41 16.80 24.34
N PRO A 39 20.60 16.19 25.53
CA PRO A 39 21.93 15.96 26.07
C PRO A 39 22.73 14.90 25.30
N ASP A 40 22.03 13.97 24.62
CA ASP A 40 22.65 12.93 23.80
C ASP A 40 22.88 13.38 22.35
N PHE A 41 23.82 12.74 21.66
CA PHE A 41 24.11 13.05 20.25
C PHE A 41 22.94 12.76 19.30
N CYS A 42 22.00 11.88 19.68
CA CYS A 42 20.83 11.51 18.91
C CYS A 42 19.61 11.26 19.81
N TYR A 43 18.41 11.28 19.22
CA TYR A 43 17.16 10.91 19.87
C TYR A 43 16.14 10.45 18.81
N TRP A 44 15.01 9.89 19.26
CA TRP A 44 13.87 9.59 18.41
C TRP A 44 12.54 9.93 19.12
N LYS A 45 11.57 10.44 18.36
CA LYS A 45 10.21 10.71 18.82
C LYS A 45 9.34 9.46 18.78
N GLU A 46 9.66 8.52 17.90
CA GLU A 46 8.98 7.24 17.73
C GLU A 46 10.02 6.13 17.48
N PRO A 47 9.80 4.88 17.94
CA PRO A 47 10.69 3.77 17.66
C PRO A 47 10.89 3.55 16.15
N LEU A 48 12.14 3.47 15.71
CA LEU A 48 12.48 3.19 14.32
C LEU A 48 12.47 1.68 14.05
N MET A 49 12.27 1.32 12.78
CA MET A 49 12.13 -0.08 12.35
C MET A 49 12.96 -0.38 11.11
N GLU A 50 13.69 -1.50 11.09
CA GLU A 50 14.35 -1.98 9.87
C GLU A 50 13.43 -2.87 9.04
N LEU A 51 13.58 -2.87 7.72
CA LEU A 51 12.82 -3.77 6.83
C LEU A 51 13.50 -5.13 6.62
N ASN A 52 14.82 -5.22 6.81
CA ASN A 52 15.57 -6.43 6.59
C ASN A 52 15.03 -7.60 7.43
N GLY A 53 14.83 -8.76 6.80
CA GLY A 53 14.28 -9.97 7.43
C GLY A 53 12.76 -9.96 7.66
N LYS A 54 12.06 -8.84 7.45
CA LYS A 54 10.58 -8.79 7.56
C LYS A 54 9.91 -9.40 6.35
N THR A 55 8.67 -9.85 6.52
CA THR A 55 7.87 -10.43 5.46
C THR A 55 6.89 -9.41 4.89
N ILE A 56 6.94 -9.21 3.57
CA ILE A 56 5.87 -8.53 2.82
C ILE A 56 4.96 -9.55 2.16
N GLY A 57 3.66 -9.46 2.46
CA GLY A 57 2.61 -10.18 1.75
C GLY A 57 1.97 -9.33 0.67
N ILE A 58 1.84 -9.89 -0.52
CA ILE A 58 1.32 -9.20 -1.70
C ILE A 58 0.03 -9.88 -2.15
N PHE A 59 -1.11 -9.25 -1.89
CA PHE A 59 -2.41 -9.72 -2.37
C PHE A 59 -2.63 -9.23 -3.81
N GLY A 60 -2.39 -10.09 -4.79
CA GLY A 60 -2.44 -9.76 -6.22
C GLY A 60 -1.06 -9.54 -6.83
N TYR A 61 -0.55 -10.55 -7.55
CA TYR A 61 0.81 -10.54 -8.11
C TYR A 61 0.87 -10.13 -9.60
N GLY A 62 0.18 -9.04 -9.95
CA GLY A 62 0.25 -8.41 -11.28
C GLY A 62 1.50 -7.53 -11.46
N ASN A 63 1.48 -6.62 -12.44
CA ASN A 63 2.64 -5.74 -12.73
C ASN A 63 3.08 -4.90 -11.51
N ILE A 64 2.13 -4.34 -10.76
CA ILE A 64 2.43 -3.55 -9.55
C ILE A 64 2.97 -4.47 -8.44
N GLY A 65 2.27 -5.58 -8.13
CA GLY A 65 2.73 -6.53 -7.11
C GLY A 65 4.13 -7.10 -7.39
N GLN A 66 4.44 -7.43 -8.65
CA GLN A 66 5.79 -7.86 -9.06
C GLN A 66 6.83 -6.75 -8.87
N LYS A 67 6.49 -5.49 -9.18
CA LYS A 67 7.39 -4.36 -8.95
C LYS A 67 7.65 -4.14 -7.45
N VAL A 68 6.61 -4.24 -6.62
CA VAL A 68 6.72 -4.17 -5.16
C VAL A 68 7.61 -5.29 -4.62
N ALA A 69 7.41 -6.54 -5.07
CA ALA A 69 8.26 -7.68 -4.71
C ALA A 69 9.74 -7.42 -5.01
N LYS A 70 10.04 -6.91 -6.21
CA LYS A 70 11.42 -6.59 -6.60
C LYS A 70 12.07 -5.56 -5.68
N ILE A 71 11.34 -4.52 -5.28
CA ILE A 71 11.85 -3.49 -4.37
C ILE A 71 12.00 -4.06 -2.95
N ALA A 72 11.05 -4.86 -2.48
CA ALA A 72 11.11 -5.49 -1.16
C ALA A 72 12.34 -6.38 -0.98
N LEU A 73 12.67 -7.19 -2.00
CA LEU A 73 13.88 -8.00 -2.02
C LEU A 73 15.15 -7.14 -1.91
N ALA A 74 15.18 -5.95 -2.53
CA ALA A 74 16.32 -5.03 -2.40
C ALA A 74 16.46 -4.42 -0.99
N PHE A 75 15.36 -4.37 -0.21
CA PHE A 75 15.39 -4.03 1.22
C PHE A 75 15.70 -5.22 2.14
N GLY A 76 15.98 -6.41 1.59
CA GLY A 76 16.25 -7.62 2.38
C GLY A 76 14.99 -8.25 2.98
N MET A 77 13.80 -7.95 2.46
CA MET A 77 12.55 -8.54 2.93
C MET A 77 12.31 -9.94 2.33
N ASN A 78 11.58 -10.77 3.08
CA ASN A 78 10.97 -11.99 2.55
C ASN A 78 9.68 -11.63 1.79
N VAL A 79 9.44 -12.26 0.63
CA VAL A 79 8.25 -11.97 -0.19
C VAL A 79 7.38 -13.21 -0.33
N ILE A 80 6.12 -13.06 0.07
CA ILE A 80 5.05 -14.04 -0.17
C ILE A 80 3.90 -13.37 -0.92
N CYS A 81 3.13 -14.13 -1.69
CA CYS A 81 2.01 -13.57 -2.43
C CYS A 81 0.80 -14.49 -2.48
N THR A 82 -0.35 -13.91 -2.81
CA THR A 82 -1.51 -14.65 -3.30
C THR A 82 -1.81 -14.22 -4.73
N SER A 83 -1.85 -15.18 -5.64
CA SER A 83 -2.19 -15.01 -7.05
C SER A 83 -3.02 -16.18 -7.54
N ARG A 84 -3.98 -15.91 -8.45
CA ARG A 84 -4.78 -16.94 -9.13
C ARG A 84 -3.91 -17.91 -9.92
N THR A 85 -2.86 -17.39 -10.56
CA THR A 85 -1.87 -18.19 -11.28
C THR A 85 -0.60 -18.22 -10.46
N LYS A 86 -0.14 -19.43 -10.11
CA LYS A 86 1.14 -19.64 -9.42
C LYS A 86 2.27 -19.05 -10.24
N LYS A 87 3.21 -18.40 -9.57
CA LYS A 87 4.42 -17.81 -10.16
C LYS A 87 5.62 -18.55 -9.58
N GLU A 88 6.60 -18.86 -10.41
CA GLU A 88 7.74 -19.69 -10.01
C GLU A 88 8.76 -18.92 -9.17
N ASN A 89 8.81 -17.60 -9.32
CA ASN A 89 9.80 -16.73 -8.70
C ASN A 89 9.38 -16.13 -7.34
N VAL A 90 8.26 -16.58 -6.77
CA VAL A 90 7.75 -16.11 -5.48
C VAL A 90 6.94 -17.22 -4.81
N GLN A 91 6.99 -17.28 -3.48
CA GLN A 91 6.18 -18.22 -2.73
C GLN A 91 4.70 -17.80 -2.78
N ASN A 92 3.90 -18.56 -3.53
CA ASN A 92 2.45 -18.37 -3.58
C ASN A 92 1.79 -19.13 -2.42
N VAL A 93 1.09 -18.41 -1.55
CA VAL A 93 0.46 -18.91 -0.32
C VAL A 93 -1.06 -18.68 -0.34
N SER A 94 -1.77 -19.35 0.58
CA SER A 94 -3.20 -19.08 0.80
C SER A 94 -3.41 -17.65 1.34
N PHE A 95 -4.62 -17.12 1.23
CA PHE A 95 -4.93 -15.80 1.79
C PHE A 95 -4.79 -15.77 3.32
N ASP A 96 -5.17 -16.86 4.00
CA ASP A 96 -5.00 -16.98 5.45
C ASP A 96 -3.52 -16.98 5.85
N GLU A 97 -2.69 -17.76 5.15
CA GLU A 97 -1.24 -17.77 5.39
C GLU A 97 -0.60 -16.42 5.07
N LEU A 98 -1.12 -15.71 4.05
CA LEU A 98 -0.68 -14.35 3.73
C LEU A 98 -0.93 -13.40 4.91
N LEU A 99 -2.13 -13.43 5.50
CA LEU A 99 -2.50 -12.59 6.65
C LEU A 99 -1.60 -12.88 7.86
N GLU A 100 -1.42 -14.16 8.20
CA GLU A 100 -0.70 -14.61 9.39
C GLU A 100 0.80 -14.31 9.32
N LYS A 101 1.42 -14.42 8.14
CA LYS A 101 2.88 -14.29 7.98
C LYS A 101 3.36 -12.87 7.68
N SER A 102 2.51 -11.98 7.20
CA SER A 102 2.90 -10.64 6.77
C SER A 102 3.21 -9.71 7.94
N ASP A 103 4.39 -9.07 7.92
CA ASP A 103 4.66 -7.87 8.72
C ASP A 103 4.13 -6.62 8.00
N PHE A 104 4.16 -6.64 6.67
CA PHE A 104 3.49 -5.66 5.81
C PHE A 104 2.62 -6.39 4.80
N LEU A 105 1.33 -6.09 4.76
CA LEU A 105 0.40 -6.63 3.75
C LEU A 105 0.03 -5.51 2.79
N THR A 106 0.18 -5.73 1.48
CA THR A 106 -0.17 -4.73 0.45
C THR A 106 -1.12 -5.30 -0.61
N LEU A 107 -2.13 -4.50 -0.99
CA LEU A 107 -3.22 -4.89 -1.87
C LEU A 107 -3.00 -4.39 -3.30
N HIS A 108 -3.02 -5.30 -4.28
CA HIS A 108 -2.79 -5.03 -5.71
C HIS A 108 -3.67 -5.88 -6.65
N ALA A 109 -4.68 -6.56 -6.13
CA ALA A 109 -5.65 -7.31 -6.93
C ALA A 109 -6.73 -6.38 -7.52
N PRO A 110 -7.49 -6.83 -8.54
CA PRO A 110 -8.74 -6.18 -8.95
C PRO A 110 -9.84 -6.35 -7.91
N LEU A 111 -10.67 -5.32 -7.73
CA LEU A 111 -11.88 -5.41 -6.90
C LEU A 111 -12.97 -6.15 -7.67
N THR A 112 -13.55 -7.16 -7.05
CA THR A 112 -14.62 -8.03 -7.56
C THR A 112 -15.57 -8.39 -6.42
N ASP A 113 -16.71 -9.01 -6.70
CA ASP A 113 -17.63 -9.47 -5.64
C ASP A 113 -16.98 -10.43 -4.65
N LEU A 114 -16.02 -11.25 -5.10
CA LEU A 114 -15.27 -12.18 -4.27
C LEU A 114 -14.22 -11.50 -3.36
N THR A 115 -13.82 -10.28 -3.70
CA THR A 115 -12.75 -9.56 -2.99
C THR A 115 -13.24 -8.30 -2.29
N LYS A 116 -14.50 -7.93 -2.49
CA LYS A 116 -15.16 -6.85 -1.77
C LYS A 116 -15.18 -7.15 -0.28
N LYS A 117 -14.71 -6.20 0.53
CA LYS A 117 -14.61 -6.30 2.00
C LYS A 117 -13.88 -7.56 2.48
N ILE A 118 -12.91 -8.04 1.69
CA ILE A 118 -12.07 -9.18 2.06
C ILE A 118 -11.22 -8.87 3.30
N ILE A 119 -10.86 -7.60 3.48
CA ILE A 119 -10.29 -7.08 4.72
C ILE A 119 -11.44 -6.61 5.62
N ASN A 120 -11.79 -7.46 6.58
CA ASN A 120 -12.82 -7.26 7.61
C ASN A 120 -12.29 -7.74 8.97
N SER A 121 -13.11 -7.63 10.02
CA SER A 121 -12.78 -8.06 11.39
C SER A 121 -12.19 -9.47 11.49
N LYS A 122 -12.72 -10.45 10.74
CA LYS A 122 -12.21 -11.83 10.72
C LYS A 122 -10.82 -11.95 10.08
N SER A 123 -10.56 -11.21 9.00
CA SER A 123 -9.23 -11.22 8.37
C SER A 123 -8.19 -10.45 9.19
N LEU A 124 -8.59 -9.31 9.77
CA LEU A 124 -7.73 -8.45 10.57
C LEU A 124 -7.27 -9.17 11.84
N SER A 125 -8.13 -9.98 12.47
CA SER A 125 -7.77 -10.76 13.65
C SER A 125 -6.73 -11.85 13.41
N LYS A 126 -6.49 -12.24 12.15
CA LYS A 126 -5.43 -13.20 11.77
C LYS A 126 -4.08 -12.52 11.56
N MET A 127 -4.06 -11.21 11.35
CA MET A 127 -2.83 -10.47 11.12
C MET A 127 -2.03 -10.32 12.42
N LYS A 128 -0.71 -10.14 12.30
CA LYS A 128 0.13 -9.86 13.46
C LYS A 128 -0.25 -8.52 14.08
N ARG A 129 -0.24 -8.44 15.42
CA ARG A 129 -0.43 -7.15 16.13
C ARG A 129 0.58 -6.07 15.73
N THR A 130 1.77 -6.47 15.28
CA THR A 130 2.84 -5.59 14.82
C THR A 130 2.78 -5.27 13.32
N SER A 131 1.80 -5.82 12.60
CA SER A 131 1.73 -5.67 11.14
C SER A 131 1.08 -4.37 10.69
N PHE A 132 1.38 -4.00 9.43
CA PHE A 132 0.79 -2.87 8.74
C PHE A 132 0.05 -3.32 7.48
N LEU A 133 -1.09 -2.69 7.21
CA LEU A 133 -1.85 -2.90 5.99
C LEU A 133 -1.71 -1.69 5.05
N ILE A 134 -1.49 -1.94 3.76
CA ILE A 134 -1.29 -0.92 2.73
C ILE A 134 -2.27 -1.14 1.58
N ASN A 135 -3.04 -0.12 1.24
CA ASN A 135 -4.00 -0.18 0.14
C ASN A 135 -3.78 0.95 -0.87
N THR A 136 -3.18 0.61 -2.00
CA THR A 136 -3.07 1.49 -3.18
C THR A 136 -3.86 0.94 -4.36
N ALA A 137 -4.88 0.11 -4.10
CA ALA A 137 -5.67 -0.56 -5.13
C ALA A 137 -7.09 0.01 -5.20
N ARG A 138 -8.00 -0.41 -4.32
CA ARG A 138 -9.38 0.08 -4.26
C ARG A 138 -9.86 0.11 -2.80
N GLY A 139 -10.60 1.14 -2.40
CA GLY A 139 -11.09 1.23 -1.02
C GLY A 139 -12.01 0.08 -0.63
N GLY A 140 -12.87 -0.38 -1.55
CA GLY A 140 -13.83 -1.47 -1.32
C GLY A 140 -13.24 -2.85 -0.98
N PHE A 141 -11.91 -3.02 -0.92
CA PHE A 141 -11.30 -4.21 -0.30
C PHE A 141 -11.46 -4.23 1.22
N VAL A 142 -11.59 -3.07 1.84
CA VAL A 142 -11.54 -2.88 3.28
C VAL A 142 -12.92 -2.46 3.80
N ASP A 143 -13.39 -3.13 4.83
CA ASP A 143 -14.48 -2.60 5.64
C ASP A 143 -13.92 -1.55 6.61
N GLU A 144 -14.16 -0.26 6.31
CA GLU A 144 -13.57 0.86 7.05
C GLU A 144 -13.98 0.90 8.53
N ASN A 145 -15.17 0.41 8.89
CA ASN A 145 -15.62 0.37 10.29
C ASN A 145 -14.89 -0.71 11.08
N ASP A 146 -14.74 -1.90 10.51
CA ASP A 146 -13.96 -2.97 11.12
C ASP A 146 -12.49 -2.61 11.24
N LEU A 147 -11.93 -1.94 10.21
CA LEU A 147 -10.56 -1.44 10.24
C LEU A 147 -10.35 -0.40 11.34
N TYR A 148 -11.25 0.59 11.47
CA TYR A 148 -11.18 1.58 12.54
C TYR A 148 -11.14 0.93 13.92
N LYS A 149 -12.02 -0.04 14.18
CA LYS A 149 -12.01 -0.80 15.45
C LYS A 149 -10.69 -1.56 15.63
N ALA A 150 -10.21 -2.24 14.59
CA ALA A 150 -8.97 -2.99 14.66
C ALA A 150 -7.74 -2.10 14.98
N LEU A 151 -7.69 -0.89 14.42
CA LEU A 151 -6.65 0.09 14.74
C LEU A 151 -6.78 0.63 16.16
N LYS A 152 -8.01 0.98 16.57
CA LYS A 152 -8.31 1.47 17.93
C LYS A 152 -7.96 0.45 19.01
N ASP A 153 -8.26 -0.82 18.76
CA ASP A 153 -8.08 -1.93 19.72
C ASP A 153 -6.67 -2.55 19.62
N GLY A 154 -5.80 -2.04 18.73
CA GLY A 154 -4.43 -2.54 18.55
C GLY A 154 -4.36 -3.98 18.03
N ILE A 155 -5.32 -4.38 17.18
CA ILE A 155 -5.32 -5.67 16.48
C ILE A 155 -4.24 -5.68 15.40
N ILE A 156 -4.03 -4.55 14.72
CA ILE A 156 -2.89 -4.30 13.83
C ILE A 156 -2.23 -2.97 14.19
N LYS A 157 -0.98 -2.76 13.79
CA LYS A 157 -0.18 -1.60 14.22
C LYS A 157 -0.54 -0.32 13.47
N GLY A 158 -0.90 -0.42 12.19
CA GLY A 158 -1.25 0.73 11.38
C GLY A 158 -1.83 0.38 10.01
N TYR A 159 -2.41 1.39 9.36
CA TYR A 159 -2.98 1.30 8.02
C TYR A 159 -2.54 2.51 7.19
N ALA A 160 -2.15 2.27 5.94
CA ALA A 160 -1.94 3.34 4.99
C ALA A 160 -2.72 3.09 3.71
N CYS A 161 -3.40 4.11 3.20
CA CYS A 161 -4.11 4.01 1.94
C CYS A 161 -4.00 5.24 1.06
N ASP A 162 -4.11 5.00 -0.24
CA ASP A 162 -4.29 6.03 -1.25
C ASP A 162 -5.74 6.05 -1.77
N VAL A 163 -6.61 5.18 -1.25
CA VAL A 163 -7.97 4.97 -1.75
C VAL A 163 -8.94 4.73 -0.60
N LEU A 164 -10.21 5.09 -0.79
CA LEU A 164 -11.31 4.98 0.18
C LEU A 164 -12.53 4.33 -0.47
N GLU A 165 -13.46 3.81 0.35
CA GLU A 165 -14.72 3.24 -0.19
C GLU A 165 -15.56 4.34 -0.87
N GLU A 166 -15.55 5.54 -0.29
CA GLU A 166 -16.15 6.75 -0.84
C GLU A 166 -15.06 7.81 -1.10
N GLU A 167 -15.01 8.30 -2.35
CA GLU A 167 -14.06 9.34 -2.77
C GLU A 167 -14.82 10.45 -3.53
N PRO A 168 -14.69 11.74 -3.16
CA PRO A 168 -13.87 12.28 -2.06
C PRO A 168 -14.28 11.78 -0.66
N MET A 169 -13.35 11.87 0.30
CA MET A 169 -13.58 11.40 1.67
C MET A 169 -14.79 12.10 2.30
N SER A 170 -15.75 11.31 2.78
CA SER A 170 -16.85 11.83 3.58
C SER A 170 -16.38 12.30 4.96
N SER A 171 -16.95 13.39 5.46
CA SER A 171 -16.68 13.89 6.82
C SER A 171 -17.11 12.91 7.92
N SER A 172 -17.96 11.93 7.58
CA SER A 172 -18.37 10.86 8.49
C SER A 172 -17.52 9.58 8.36
N SER A 173 -16.48 9.56 7.53
CA SER A 173 -15.62 8.38 7.40
C SER A 173 -14.94 8.07 8.74
N PRO A 174 -14.97 6.82 9.24
CA PRO A 174 -14.34 6.47 10.50
C PRO A 174 -12.81 6.60 10.44
N LEU A 175 -12.21 6.59 9.24
CA LEU A 175 -10.77 6.66 9.05
C LEU A 175 -10.18 8.04 9.38
N ILE A 176 -10.99 9.10 9.41
CA ILE A 176 -10.53 10.46 9.76
C ILE A 176 -10.01 10.55 11.21
N HIS A 177 -10.50 9.67 12.09
CA HIS A 177 -10.12 9.61 13.50
C HIS A 177 -9.38 8.31 13.85
N ALA A 178 -9.02 7.50 12.86
CA ALA A 178 -8.35 6.23 13.10
C ALA A 178 -6.91 6.48 13.57
N PRO A 179 -6.47 5.88 14.69
CA PRO A 179 -5.09 5.99 15.13
C PRO A 179 -4.16 5.23 14.16
N ASN A 180 -2.93 5.73 14.00
CA ASN A 180 -1.90 5.12 13.14
C ASN A 180 -2.39 4.86 11.69
N CYS A 181 -3.26 5.75 11.19
CA CYS A 181 -3.82 5.72 9.85
C CYS A 181 -3.20 6.85 9.01
N VAL A 182 -2.76 6.52 7.78
CA VAL A 182 -2.16 7.48 6.84
C VAL A 182 -2.93 7.43 5.53
N ILE A 183 -3.37 8.59 5.05
CA ILE A 183 -4.25 8.66 3.88
C ILE A 183 -3.66 9.66 2.89
N THR A 184 -3.55 9.26 1.62
CA THR A 184 -3.28 10.17 0.50
C THR A 184 -4.46 10.21 -0.46
N PRO A 185 -4.71 11.34 -1.15
CA PRO A 185 -5.96 11.56 -1.89
C PRO A 185 -5.93 10.97 -3.32
N HIS A 186 -5.73 9.65 -3.46
CA HIS A 186 -5.72 8.93 -4.74
C HIS A 186 -4.71 9.46 -5.75
N ILE A 187 -3.47 9.64 -5.29
CA ILE A 187 -2.37 10.26 -6.04
C ILE A 187 -1.20 9.30 -6.34
N ALA A 188 -1.26 8.02 -5.95
CA ALA A 188 -0.18 7.06 -6.20
C ALA A 188 0.14 6.91 -7.70
N TRP A 189 -0.81 7.21 -8.59
CA TRP A 189 -0.64 7.20 -10.04
C TRP A 189 -0.19 8.55 -10.63
N ALA A 190 -0.21 9.64 -9.86
CA ALA A 190 -0.14 11.00 -10.36
C ALA A 190 1.26 11.63 -10.60
N PRO A 191 2.43 10.95 -10.42
CA PRO A 191 3.70 11.53 -10.82
C PRO A 191 3.72 11.99 -12.29
N LYS A 192 4.48 13.06 -12.57
CA LYS A 192 4.51 13.73 -13.88
C LYS A 192 4.83 12.74 -15.01
N GLU A 193 5.84 11.92 -14.83
CA GLU A 193 6.32 10.93 -15.81
C GLU A 193 5.25 9.87 -16.09
N THR A 194 4.47 9.51 -15.07
CA THR A 194 3.35 8.58 -15.19
C THR A 194 2.21 9.17 -16.02
N ARG A 195 1.87 10.44 -15.79
CA ARG A 195 0.84 11.14 -16.56
C ARG A 195 1.25 11.36 -18.01
N ILE A 196 2.53 11.65 -18.28
CA ILE A 196 3.05 11.74 -19.65
C ILE A 196 2.91 10.38 -20.38
N ARG A 197 3.29 9.28 -19.73
CA ARG A 197 3.09 7.93 -20.31
C ARG A 197 1.61 7.63 -20.58
N LEU A 198 0.73 7.99 -19.66
CA LEU A 198 -0.72 7.81 -19.84
C LEU A 198 -1.23 8.59 -21.05
N GLN A 199 -0.84 9.86 -21.20
CA GLN A 199 -1.22 10.69 -22.33
C GLN A 199 -0.76 10.07 -23.66
N ASN A 200 0.49 9.62 -23.73
CA ASN A 200 1.01 8.96 -24.93
C ASN A 200 0.20 7.70 -25.28
N ILE A 201 -0.09 6.84 -24.30
CA ILE A 201 -0.90 5.63 -24.51
C ILE A 201 -2.31 5.98 -25.02
N ALA A 202 -2.93 7.04 -24.48
CA ALA A 202 -4.26 7.47 -24.91
C ALA A 202 -4.25 7.98 -26.37
N VAL A 203 -3.24 8.78 -26.72
CA VAL A 203 -3.04 9.28 -28.09
C VAL A 203 -2.79 8.13 -29.06
N ASP A 204 -1.95 7.16 -28.69
CA ASP A 204 -1.64 6.00 -29.54
C ASP A 204 -2.86 5.10 -29.74
N ASN A 205 -3.66 4.87 -28.69
CA ASN A 205 -4.93 4.13 -28.83
C ASN A 205 -5.88 4.81 -29.83
N LEU A 206 -5.99 6.14 -29.79
CA LEU A 206 -6.83 6.89 -30.75
C LEU A 206 -6.30 6.76 -32.18
N LYS A 207 -4.99 6.93 -32.39
CA LYS A 207 -4.36 6.75 -33.71
C LYS A 207 -4.61 5.35 -34.27
N ASN A 208 -4.43 4.34 -33.42
CA ASN A 208 -4.63 2.93 -33.76
C ASN A 208 -6.08 2.64 -34.15
N TRP A 209 -7.05 3.24 -33.44
CA TRP A 209 -8.45 3.13 -33.79
C TRP A 209 -8.78 3.79 -35.14
N ILE A 210 -8.28 5.01 -35.41
CA ILE A 210 -8.46 5.70 -36.71
C ILE A 210 -7.90 4.85 -37.86
N ASN A 211 -6.78 4.16 -37.63
CA ASN A 211 -6.15 3.25 -38.59
C ASN A 211 -6.79 1.86 -38.67
N LYS A 212 -7.96 1.65 -38.05
CA LYS A 212 -8.71 0.37 -38.02
C LYS A 212 -7.92 -0.80 -37.40
N ASN A 213 -6.96 -0.52 -36.51
CA ASN A 213 -6.19 -1.52 -35.77
C ASN A 213 -6.18 -1.19 -34.26
N PRO A 214 -7.34 -1.25 -33.57
CA PRO A 214 -7.44 -0.80 -32.19
C PRO A 214 -6.59 -1.64 -31.23
N THR A 215 -5.97 -0.97 -30.25
CA THR A 215 -5.15 -1.60 -29.20
C THR A 215 -5.76 -1.39 -27.82
N ASN A 216 -5.44 -2.29 -26.87
CA ASN A 216 -5.94 -2.23 -25.49
C ASN A 216 -7.48 -2.25 -25.37
N VAL A 217 -8.17 -2.96 -26.29
CA VAL A 217 -9.63 -3.15 -26.25
C VAL A 217 -10.01 -4.02 -25.06
N VAL A 218 -11.05 -3.60 -24.33
CA VAL A 218 -11.52 -4.29 -23.11
C VAL A 218 -12.96 -4.81 -23.23
N ASN A 219 -13.62 -4.57 -24.37
CA ASN A 219 -14.97 -5.01 -24.71
C ASN A 219 -15.14 -5.16 -26.22
#